data_AF-A0A8X6YL78-F1
#
_entry.id   AF-A0A8X6YL78-F1
#
_cell.length_a   1.000
_cell.length_b   1.000
_cell.length_c   1.000
_cell.angle_alpha   90.00
_cell.angle_beta   90.00
_cell.angle_gamma   90.00
#
_symmetry.space_group_name_H-M   'P 1'
#
loop_
_entity.id
_entity.type
_entity.pdbx_description
1 polymer ?
#
loop_
_entity_poly.entity_id
_entity_poly.type
_entity_poly.pdbx_seq_one_letter_code
_entity_poly.pdbx_strand_id
1 'polypeptide(L)'
;VSASLPKMSDYIIHANTPFLAFDCKDSFRHLSEKEKHYAHYLSKANWMGSLIICLQTSAESPLIFSMLIKIFLNQSMKSLKRTALYVCNFSENEVQEKFVRLLKATKYSQLFPQEMELILSSCLESIYSFDDNKRHLGFPPTGTTTYLSKNFTPEDNEIVTEFLKKENIEVFNSRLFKTIDKTGTTCYEIRLASVLNTDDEGKEFLISESINSHKFIITHGDYSKLLKLVNGYLLLAKEYAANENEVQMIEKYIESFHTGSLAAHKDGSRFWVKDRSPTIES
;
A
#
# COMPACT_ATOMS: atom_id res chain seq x y z
N VAL A 1 -23.08 13.04 -27.13
CA VAL A 1 -22.25 14.08 -26.48
C VAL A 1 -20.83 13.55 -26.47
N SER A 2 -19.93 14.07 -27.31
CA SER A 2 -18.53 13.60 -27.31
C SER A 2 -17.87 14.12 -26.03
N ALA A 3 -17.44 13.24 -25.14
CA ALA A 3 -16.58 13.63 -24.03
C ALA A 3 -15.30 14.24 -24.62
N SER A 4 -14.94 15.46 -24.18
CA SER A 4 -13.67 16.07 -24.54
C SER A 4 -12.52 15.19 -24.05
N LEU A 5 -11.50 14.98 -24.89
CA LEU A 5 -10.30 14.24 -24.49
C LEU A 5 -9.66 14.85 -23.24
N PRO A 6 -9.15 14.03 -22.29
CA PRO A 6 -8.52 14.53 -21.07
C PRO A 6 -7.32 15.42 -21.38
N LYS A 7 -7.17 16.54 -20.66
CA LYS A 7 -6.04 17.46 -20.82
C LYS A 7 -5.02 17.22 -19.72
N MET A 8 -3.75 17.51 -19.98
CA MET A 8 -2.67 17.40 -18.97
C MET A 8 -2.99 18.18 -17.68
N SER A 9 -3.70 19.31 -17.79
CA SER A 9 -4.16 20.11 -16.65
C SER A 9 -4.99 19.31 -15.64
N ASP A 10 -5.65 18.25 -16.07
CA ASP A 10 -6.54 17.43 -15.25
C ASP A 10 -5.74 16.44 -14.36
N TYR A 11 -4.43 16.34 -14.57
CA TYR A 11 -3.53 15.37 -13.92
C TYR A 11 -2.38 16.04 -13.15
N ILE A 12 -2.48 17.35 -12.92
CA ILE A 12 -1.51 18.10 -12.13
C ILE A 12 -2.20 18.70 -10.90
N ILE A 13 -1.46 18.78 -9.80
CA ILE A 13 -1.91 19.48 -8.60
C ILE A 13 -1.57 20.96 -8.74
N HIS A 14 -2.57 21.84 -8.61
CA HIS A 14 -2.35 23.28 -8.73
C HIS A 14 -1.54 23.83 -7.53
N ALA A 15 -0.62 24.77 -7.81
CA ALA A 15 0.25 25.35 -6.79
C ALA A 15 -0.49 26.11 -5.66
N ASN A 16 -1.74 26.53 -5.92
CA ASN A 16 -2.61 27.22 -4.96
C ASN A 16 -3.57 26.28 -4.22
N THR A 17 -3.40 24.95 -4.34
CA THR A 17 -4.22 23.98 -3.61
C THR A 17 -4.10 24.24 -2.10
N PRO A 18 -5.21 24.45 -1.37
CA PRO A 18 -5.17 24.77 0.05
C PRO A 18 -4.71 23.58 0.88
N PHE A 19 -3.88 23.85 1.90
CA PHE A 19 -3.50 22.88 2.92
C PHE A 19 -4.29 23.16 4.20
N LEU A 20 -5.00 22.16 4.70
CA LEU A 20 -5.73 22.23 5.96
C LEU A 20 -5.02 21.35 6.99
N ALA A 21 -4.69 21.92 8.14
CA ALA A 21 -4.15 21.17 9.27
C ALA A 21 -5.32 20.62 10.09
N PHE A 22 -5.35 19.29 10.28
CA PHE A 22 -6.29 18.67 11.20
C PHE A 22 -5.87 18.99 12.65
N ASP A 23 -6.71 19.71 13.38
CA ASP A 23 -6.46 20.05 14.78
C ASP A 23 -7.20 19.08 15.71
N CYS A 24 -6.42 18.25 16.40
CA CYS A 24 -6.90 17.34 17.45
C CYS A 24 -6.23 17.62 18.80
N LYS A 25 -5.58 18.77 18.96
CA LYS A 25 -4.75 19.08 20.13
C LYS A 25 -5.54 19.06 21.43
N ASP A 26 -6.72 19.68 21.43
CA ASP A 26 -7.55 19.76 22.63
C ASP A 26 -8.19 18.41 22.95
N SER A 27 -8.68 17.66 21.96
CA SER A 27 -9.17 16.29 22.18
C SER A 27 -8.07 15.39 22.76
N PHE A 28 -6.86 15.44 22.21
CA PHE A 28 -5.73 14.63 22.67
C PHE A 28 -5.26 14.99 24.09
N ARG A 29 -5.39 16.26 24.51
CA ARG A 29 -5.04 16.71 25.87
C ARG A 29 -5.93 16.11 26.96
N HIS A 30 -7.19 15.84 26.64
CA HIS A 30 -8.16 15.29 27.60
C HIS A 30 -8.02 13.77 27.80
N LEU A 31 -7.20 13.10 26.99
CA LEU A 31 -6.92 11.67 27.16
C LEU A 31 -6.08 11.42 28.41
N SER A 32 -6.39 10.33 29.10
CA SER A 32 -5.51 9.75 30.10
C SER A 32 -4.20 9.27 29.46
N GLU A 33 -3.16 9.06 30.28
CA GLU A 33 -1.90 8.51 29.76
C GLU A 33 -2.09 7.13 29.14
N LYS A 34 -2.98 6.28 29.69
CA LYS A 34 -3.29 4.97 29.10
C LYS A 34 -3.89 5.11 27.69
N GLU A 35 -4.89 5.99 27.54
CA GLU A 35 -5.54 6.23 26.24
C GLU A 35 -4.57 6.86 25.21
N LYS A 36 -3.63 7.72 25.66
CA LYS A 36 -2.59 8.25 24.77
C LYS A 36 -1.66 7.15 24.26
N HIS A 37 -1.26 6.20 25.11
CA HIS A 37 -0.42 5.06 24.68
C HIS A 37 -1.19 4.14 23.73
N TYR A 38 -2.46 3.87 24.02
CA TYR A 38 -3.34 3.12 23.13
C TYR A 38 -3.44 3.76 21.73
N ALA A 39 -3.81 5.05 21.68
CA ALA A 39 -3.87 5.82 20.44
C ALA A 39 -2.51 5.92 19.72
N HIS A 40 -1.42 6.06 20.47
CA HIS A 40 -0.07 6.10 19.90
C HIS A 40 0.27 4.82 19.15
N TYR A 41 0.09 3.66 19.78
CA TYR A 41 0.45 2.38 19.18
C TYR A 41 -0.49 1.97 18.05
N LEU A 42 -1.80 2.26 18.15
CA LEU A 42 -2.72 2.12 17.03
C LEU A 42 -2.31 3.01 15.85
N SER A 43 -1.95 4.27 16.10
CA SER A 43 -1.45 5.16 15.06
C SER A 43 -0.17 4.63 14.40
N LYS A 44 0.76 4.08 15.18
CA LYS A 44 1.97 3.44 14.65
C LYS A 44 1.66 2.23 13.78
N ALA A 45 0.73 1.36 14.21
CA ALA A 45 0.27 0.23 13.42
C ALA A 45 -0.30 0.72 12.08
N ASN A 46 -1.17 1.72 12.11
CA ASN A 46 -1.80 2.30 10.92
C ASN A 46 -0.77 2.91 9.95
N TRP A 47 0.21 3.66 10.44
CA TRP A 47 1.28 4.23 9.60
C TRP A 47 2.22 3.19 9.00
N MET A 48 2.44 2.05 9.65
CA MET A 48 3.18 0.94 9.04
C MET A 48 2.33 0.23 7.99
N GLY A 49 1.04 0.03 8.26
CA GLY A 49 0.07 -0.54 7.32
C GLY A 49 -0.13 0.32 6.08
N SER A 50 -0.09 1.66 6.21
CA SER A 50 -0.26 2.57 5.08
C SER A 50 0.84 2.44 4.02
N LEU A 51 2.01 1.89 4.37
CA LEU A 51 3.07 1.61 3.39
C LEU A 51 2.67 0.51 2.39
N ILE A 52 1.72 -0.36 2.76
CA ILE A 52 1.13 -1.36 1.86
C ILE A 52 0.36 -0.67 0.72
N ILE A 53 -0.26 0.49 0.99
CA ILE A 53 -1.03 1.24 -0.02
C ILE A 53 -0.13 1.67 -1.18
N CYS A 54 1.14 2.03 -0.91
CA CYS A 54 2.10 2.32 -1.97
C CYS A 54 2.28 1.11 -2.92
N LEU A 55 2.27 -0.11 -2.39
CA LEU A 55 2.38 -1.35 -3.18
C LEU A 55 1.07 -1.73 -3.88
N GLN A 56 -0.07 -1.17 -3.43
CA GLN A 56 -1.41 -1.38 -3.98
C GLN A 56 -1.85 -0.30 -4.99
N THR A 57 -1.06 0.77 -5.14
CA THR A 57 -1.38 1.90 -6.03
C THR A 57 -0.76 1.72 -7.41
N SER A 58 0.57 1.78 -7.51
CA SER A 58 1.30 1.62 -8.77
C SER A 58 2.69 1.02 -8.55
N ALA A 59 3.32 0.52 -9.61
CA ALA A 59 4.61 -0.18 -9.50
C ALA A 59 5.73 0.75 -9.00
N GLU A 60 5.67 2.03 -9.38
CA GLU A 60 6.64 3.06 -9.05
C GLU A 60 6.39 3.75 -7.70
N SER A 61 5.16 3.68 -7.18
CA SER A 61 4.75 4.34 -5.92
C SER A 61 5.68 4.05 -4.73
N PRO A 62 6.11 2.79 -4.45
CA PRO A 62 7.01 2.51 -3.33
C PRO A 62 8.38 3.19 -3.46
N LEU A 63 8.92 3.26 -4.68
CA LEU A 63 10.21 3.90 -4.93
C LEU A 63 10.12 5.42 -4.79
N ILE A 64 9.05 6.02 -5.33
CA ILE A 64 8.78 7.46 -5.18
C ILE A 64 8.67 7.82 -3.70
N PHE A 65 7.87 7.08 -2.94
CA PHE A 65 7.71 7.31 -1.50
C PHE A 65 9.05 7.20 -0.75
N SER A 66 9.78 6.11 -0.96
CA SER A 66 11.08 5.86 -0.34
C SER A 66 12.09 6.98 -0.65
N MET A 67 12.16 7.41 -1.92
CA MET A 67 13.01 8.51 -2.36
C MET A 67 12.69 9.80 -1.61
N LEU A 68 11.43 10.22 -1.57
CA LEU A 68 10.99 11.45 -0.92
C LEU A 68 11.27 11.41 0.58
N ILE A 69 10.98 10.30 1.26
CA ILE A 69 11.26 10.14 2.70
C ILE A 69 12.76 10.27 2.97
N LYS A 70 13.62 9.57 2.22
CA LYS A 70 15.08 9.64 2.40
C LYS A 70 15.63 11.04 2.18
N ILE A 71 15.09 11.77 1.21
CA ILE A 71 15.39 13.18 0.96
C ILE A 71 15.04 14.02 2.20
N PHE A 72 13.81 13.94 2.71
CA PHE A 72 13.36 14.77 3.83
C PHE A 72 13.97 14.38 5.18
N LEU A 73 14.39 13.13 5.36
CA LEU A 73 15.17 12.71 6.53
C LEU A 73 16.59 13.31 6.56
N ASN A 74 17.15 13.60 5.38
CA ASN A 74 18.52 14.13 5.27
C ASN A 74 18.58 15.66 5.14
N GLN A 75 17.47 16.33 4.83
CA GLN A 75 17.44 17.79 4.71
C GLN A 75 16.06 18.39 5.00
N SER A 76 16.05 19.57 5.62
CA SER A 76 14.80 20.30 5.89
C SER A 76 14.20 20.92 4.63
N MET A 77 12.90 21.21 4.67
CA MET A 77 12.20 21.91 3.58
C MET A 77 12.83 23.28 3.27
N LYS A 78 13.28 24.01 4.29
CA LYS A 78 13.98 25.30 4.11
C LYS A 78 15.29 25.13 3.33
N SER A 79 16.06 24.08 3.65
CA SER A 79 17.29 23.76 2.93
C SER A 79 17.00 23.35 1.49
N LEU A 80 16.00 22.49 1.27
CA LEU A 80 15.63 22.02 -0.06
C LEU A 80 15.17 23.18 -0.96
N LYS A 81 14.37 24.10 -0.42
CA LYS A 81 13.96 25.33 -1.12
C LYS A 81 15.16 26.19 -1.51
N ARG A 82 16.17 26.31 -0.63
CA ARG A 82 17.41 27.02 -0.94
C ARG A 82 18.17 26.34 -2.07
N THR A 83 18.30 25.01 -2.05
CA THR A 83 18.93 24.24 -3.13
C THR A 83 18.21 24.47 -4.46
N ALA A 84 16.88 24.36 -4.49
CA ALA A 84 16.09 24.57 -5.70
C ALA A 84 16.30 25.98 -6.31
N LEU A 85 16.25 27.02 -5.48
CA LEU A 85 16.35 28.40 -5.94
C LEU A 85 17.77 28.81 -6.34
N TYR A 86 18.77 28.50 -5.51
CA TYR A 86 20.11 29.07 -5.64
C TYR A 86 21.16 28.12 -6.23
N VAL A 87 20.94 26.80 -6.18
CA VAL A 87 21.85 25.80 -6.77
C VAL A 87 21.33 25.33 -8.11
N CYS A 88 20.03 25.00 -8.18
CA CYS A 88 19.42 24.45 -9.39
C CYS A 88 18.89 25.51 -10.36
N ASN A 89 18.80 26.79 -9.93
CA ASN A 89 18.30 27.93 -10.70
C ASN A 89 16.89 27.68 -11.28
N PHE A 90 15.93 27.31 -10.42
CA PHE A 90 14.53 27.12 -10.84
C PHE A 90 13.93 28.44 -11.37
N SER A 91 13.90 28.61 -12.71
CA SER A 91 13.09 29.59 -13.47
C SER A 91 11.79 28.95 -14.00
N GLU A 92 11.03 29.55 -14.92
CA GLU A 92 9.66 29.09 -15.27
C GLU A 92 9.50 27.96 -16.33
N ASN A 93 10.54 27.36 -16.95
CA ASN A 93 10.34 26.24 -17.93
C ASN A 93 11.09 24.93 -17.60
N GLU A 94 10.53 23.78 -17.99
CA GLU A 94 11.03 22.39 -17.86
C GLU A 94 11.00 21.78 -16.44
N VAL A 95 9.88 21.12 -16.09
CA VAL A 95 9.65 20.53 -14.76
C VAL A 95 10.51 19.28 -14.51
N GLN A 96 10.69 18.42 -15.52
CA GLN A 96 11.40 17.14 -15.36
C GLN A 96 12.90 17.31 -15.16
N GLU A 97 13.59 18.05 -16.03
CA GLU A 97 15.03 18.30 -15.87
C GLU A 97 15.35 19.03 -14.57
N LYS A 98 14.50 19.99 -14.17
CA LYS A 98 14.62 20.69 -12.89
C LYS A 98 14.43 19.77 -11.71
N PHE A 99 13.45 18.87 -11.77
CA PHE A 99 13.24 17.87 -10.73
C PHE A 99 14.44 16.95 -10.61
N VAL A 100 14.96 16.40 -11.71
CA VAL A 100 16.17 15.55 -11.69
C VAL A 100 17.38 16.32 -11.14
N ARG A 101 17.59 17.57 -11.57
CA ARG A 101 18.66 18.43 -11.06
C ARG A 101 18.53 18.67 -9.57
N LEU A 102 17.32 18.90 -9.08
CA LEU A 102 17.05 19.05 -7.65
C LEU A 102 17.35 17.76 -6.89
N LEU A 103 16.87 16.61 -7.37
CA LEU A 103 17.11 15.31 -6.76
C LEU A 103 18.60 15.00 -6.66
N LYS A 104 19.37 15.22 -7.74
CA LYS A 104 20.83 15.04 -7.77
C LYS A 104 21.58 16.03 -6.88
N ALA A 105 21.03 17.21 -6.63
CA ALA A 105 21.61 18.21 -5.72
C ALA A 105 21.26 18.00 -4.23
N THR A 106 20.41 17.02 -3.89
CA THR A 106 20.03 16.77 -2.50
C THR A 106 21.18 16.20 -1.68
N LYS A 107 21.17 16.46 -0.36
CA LYS A 107 22.15 15.85 0.57
C LYS A 107 22.11 14.32 0.51
N TYR A 108 20.91 13.74 0.38
CA TYR A 108 20.76 12.29 0.23
C TYR A 108 21.48 11.77 -1.02
N SER A 109 21.30 12.41 -2.18
CA SER A 109 22.01 12.01 -3.41
C SER A 109 23.52 12.15 -3.32
N GLN A 110 24.03 13.10 -2.53
CA GLN A 110 25.48 13.26 -2.31
C GLN A 110 26.05 12.13 -1.44
N LEU A 111 25.28 11.65 -0.46
CA LEU A 111 25.67 10.54 0.41
C LEU A 111 25.49 9.17 -0.27
N PHE A 112 24.47 9.02 -1.10
CA PHE A 112 24.08 7.76 -1.74
C PHE A 112 23.86 7.91 -3.26
N PRO A 113 24.89 8.30 -4.03
CA PRO A 113 24.74 8.63 -5.45
C PRO A 113 24.32 7.41 -6.31
N GLN A 114 24.87 6.23 -6.03
CA GLN A 114 24.52 5.00 -6.76
C GLN A 114 23.06 4.60 -6.52
N GLU A 115 22.58 4.74 -5.29
CA GLU A 115 21.19 4.44 -4.95
C GLU A 115 20.21 5.42 -5.59
N MET A 116 20.55 6.72 -5.60
CA MET A 116 19.75 7.73 -6.30
C MET A 116 19.66 7.41 -7.80
N GLU A 117 20.76 7.02 -8.43
CA GLU A 117 20.76 6.68 -9.87
C GLU A 117 19.87 5.46 -10.15
N LEU A 118 19.94 4.41 -9.31
CA LEU A 118 19.05 3.24 -9.40
C LEU A 118 17.57 3.59 -9.23
N ILE A 119 17.25 4.50 -8.30
CA ILE A 119 15.87 4.98 -8.10
C ILE A 119 15.40 5.72 -9.35
N LEU A 120 16.19 6.70 -9.82
CA LEU A 120 15.86 7.50 -11.00
C LEU A 120 15.67 6.63 -12.24
N SER A 121 16.57 5.68 -12.51
CA SER A 121 16.45 4.77 -13.65
C SER A 121 15.22 3.87 -13.58
N SER A 122 14.70 3.61 -12.37
CA SER A 122 13.58 2.68 -12.16
C SER A 122 12.21 3.37 -12.20
N CYS A 123 12.10 4.64 -11.79
CA CYS A 123 10.79 5.30 -11.66
C CYS A 123 10.65 6.64 -12.38
N LEU A 124 11.72 7.28 -12.86
CA LEU A 124 11.64 8.65 -13.40
C LEU A 124 10.70 8.76 -14.61
N GLU A 125 10.78 7.82 -15.54
CA GLU A 125 9.88 7.78 -16.70
C GLU A 125 8.42 7.65 -16.25
N SER A 126 8.15 6.79 -15.27
CA SER A 126 6.79 6.55 -14.77
C SER A 126 6.20 7.76 -14.03
N ILE A 127 7.03 8.58 -13.36
CA ILE A 127 6.58 9.83 -12.70
C ILE A 127 5.97 10.83 -13.71
N TYR A 128 6.52 10.89 -14.92
CA TYR A 128 6.13 11.86 -15.95
C TYR A 128 5.29 11.25 -17.08
N SER A 129 5.09 9.92 -17.05
CA SER A 129 4.40 9.23 -18.11
C SER A 129 2.94 9.65 -18.15
N PHE A 130 2.49 10.02 -19.35
CA PHE A 130 1.12 10.42 -19.62
C PHE A 130 0.45 9.48 -20.60
N ASP A 131 0.89 8.22 -20.66
CA ASP A 131 0.32 7.20 -21.53
C ASP A 131 -1.14 6.93 -21.14
N ASP A 132 -2.01 6.65 -22.13
CA ASP A 132 -3.45 6.47 -21.89
C ASP A 132 -3.73 5.43 -20.78
N ASN A 133 -2.97 4.35 -20.74
CA ASN A 133 -3.13 3.26 -19.77
C ASN A 133 -2.58 3.54 -18.35
N LYS A 134 -1.97 4.70 -18.13
CA LYS A 134 -1.44 5.12 -16.83
C LYS A 134 -2.23 6.27 -16.21
N ARG A 135 -3.19 6.83 -16.93
CA ARG A 135 -3.99 7.98 -16.50
C ARG A 135 -5.05 7.63 -15.45
N HIS A 136 -5.41 6.35 -15.32
CA HIS A 136 -6.41 5.92 -14.33
C HIS A 136 -6.12 4.51 -13.82
N LEU A 137 -6.57 4.25 -12.60
CA LEU A 137 -6.58 2.90 -12.06
C LEU A 137 -7.63 2.07 -12.80
N GLY A 138 -7.30 0.83 -13.16
CA GLY A 138 -8.21 -0.04 -13.91
C GLY A 138 -7.57 -1.34 -14.38
N PHE A 139 -8.36 -2.14 -15.09
CA PHE A 139 -7.90 -3.38 -15.68
C PHE A 139 -6.90 -3.12 -16.82
N PRO A 140 -5.83 -3.91 -16.94
CA PRO A 140 -5.03 -3.94 -18.15
C PRO A 140 -5.89 -4.36 -19.37
N PRO A 141 -5.58 -3.88 -20.59
CA PRO A 141 -4.49 -2.97 -20.93
C PRO A 141 -4.86 -1.49 -20.80
N THR A 142 -6.11 -1.16 -20.45
CA THR A 142 -6.64 0.21 -20.54
C THR A 142 -6.34 1.06 -19.30
N GLY A 143 -6.08 0.45 -18.15
CA GLY A 143 -5.65 1.14 -16.94
C GLY A 143 -4.49 0.44 -16.24
N THR A 144 -4.06 1.02 -15.12
CA THR A 144 -3.00 0.46 -14.29
C THR A 144 -3.56 -0.09 -12.98
N THR A 145 -3.01 -1.21 -12.52
CA THR A 145 -3.33 -1.80 -11.23
C THR A 145 -2.14 -2.63 -10.75
N THR A 146 -2.02 -2.77 -9.44
CA THR A 146 -1.06 -3.68 -8.80
C THR A 146 -1.74 -4.82 -8.06
N TYR A 147 -3.08 -4.87 -8.09
CA TYR A 147 -3.88 -6.00 -7.59
C TYR A 147 -3.89 -7.18 -8.54
N LEU A 148 -3.67 -6.94 -9.84
CA LEU A 148 -3.62 -7.92 -10.91
C LEU A 148 -2.23 -7.87 -11.57
N SER A 149 -1.71 -9.00 -12.04
CA SER A 149 -0.48 -9.02 -12.84
C SER A 149 -0.69 -8.35 -14.21
N LYS A 150 0.39 -7.82 -14.80
CA LYS A 150 0.34 -7.02 -16.04
C LYS A 150 -0.25 -7.75 -17.26
N ASN A 151 -0.19 -9.07 -17.27
CA ASN A 151 -0.69 -9.96 -18.32
C ASN A 151 -2.13 -10.44 -18.09
N PHE A 152 -2.82 -9.90 -17.08
CA PHE A 152 -4.21 -10.24 -16.76
C PHE A 152 -5.18 -9.56 -17.74
N THR A 153 -6.16 -10.31 -18.24
CA THR A 153 -7.13 -9.86 -19.24
C THR A 153 -8.57 -9.95 -18.72
N PRO A 154 -9.55 -9.34 -19.40
CA PRO A 154 -10.97 -9.50 -19.06
C PRO A 154 -11.44 -10.97 -19.05
N GLU A 155 -10.92 -11.82 -19.94
CA GLU A 155 -11.25 -13.24 -19.99
C GLU A 155 -10.74 -13.98 -18.74
N ASP A 156 -9.55 -13.61 -18.25
CA ASP A 156 -9.03 -14.14 -16.99
C ASP A 156 -9.93 -13.79 -15.81
N ASN A 157 -10.54 -12.60 -15.84
CA ASN A 157 -11.47 -12.16 -14.80
C ASN A 157 -12.70 -13.06 -14.72
N GLU A 158 -13.25 -13.48 -15.86
CA GLU A 158 -14.40 -14.39 -15.91
C GLU A 158 -14.05 -15.75 -15.29
N ILE A 159 -12.93 -16.34 -15.73
CA ILE A 159 -12.41 -17.63 -15.25
C ILE A 159 -12.17 -17.60 -13.73
N VAL A 160 -11.49 -16.57 -13.24
CA VAL A 160 -11.15 -16.46 -11.82
C VAL A 160 -12.41 -16.18 -10.99
N THR A 161 -13.34 -15.35 -11.49
CA THR A 161 -14.60 -15.07 -10.79
C THR A 161 -15.45 -16.34 -10.64
N GLU A 162 -15.48 -17.20 -11.67
CA GLU A 162 -16.17 -18.50 -11.60
C GLU A 162 -15.56 -19.39 -10.52
N PHE A 163 -14.22 -19.51 -10.51
CA PHE A 163 -13.49 -20.28 -9.48
C PHE A 163 -13.78 -19.76 -8.07
N LEU A 164 -13.63 -18.45 -7.83
CA LEU A 164 -13.84 -17.85 -6.51
C LEU A 164 -15.26 -18.06 -5.99
N LYS A 165 -16.27 -17.96 -6.87
CA LYS A 165 -17.67 -18.22 -6.50
C LYS A 165 -17.91 -19.68 -6.14
N LYS A 166 -17.38 -20.61 -6.94
CA LYS A 166 -17.54 -22.05 -6.72
C LYS A 166 -16.91 -22.50 -5.41
N GLU A 167 -15.70 -22.01 -5.11
CA GLU A 167 -14.96 -22.35 -3.89
C GLU A 167 -15.35 -21.47 -2.69
N ASN A 168 -16.29 -20.53 -2.87
CA ASN A 168 -16.73 -19.59 -1.85
C ASN A 168 -15.58 -18.81 -1.19
N ILE A 169 -14.65 -18.31 -2.01
CA ILE A 169 -13.46 -17.58 -1.57
C ILE A 169 -13.73 -16.08 -1.64
N GLU A 170 -13.52 -15.40 -0.51
CA GLU A 170 -13.52 -13.95 -0.42
C GLU A 170 -12.09 -13.40 -0.57
N VAL A 171 -11.94 -12.34 -1.37
CA VAL A 171 -10.63 -11.87 -1.85
C VAL A 171 -10.18 -10.53 -1.28
N PHE A 172 -10.80 -10.06 -0.19
CA PHE A 172 -10.55 -8.73 0.40
C PHE A 172 -9.08 -8.47 0.75
N ASN A 173 -8.34 -9.48 1.19
CA ASN A 173 -6.94 -9.38 1.59
C ASN A 173 -6.00 -10.08 0.60
N SER A 174 -6.34 -10.08 -0.69
CA SER A 174 -5.58 -10.82 -1.71
C SER A 174 -5.20 -9.99 -2.93
N ARG A 175 -4.19 -10.47 -3.63
CA ARG A 175 -3.84 -10.06 -5.01
C ARG A 175 -3.79 -11.27 -5.92
N LEU A 176 -3.89 -11.03 -7.21
CA LEU A 176 -3.98 -12.08 -8.22
C LEU A 176 -2.84 -11.99 -9.23
N PHE A 177 -2.10 -13.09 -9.40
CA PHE A 177 -1.01 -13.17 -10.36
C PHE A 177 -1.25 -14.30 -11.36
N LYS A 178 -1.25 -13.94 -12.63
CA LYS A 178 -1.28 -14.89 -13.74
C LYS A 178 0.15 -15.25 -14.14
N THR A 179 0.50 -16.51 -14.02
CA THR A 179 1.77 -17.09 -14.45
C THR A 179 1.55 -18.24 -15.41
N ILE A 180 2.60 -18.66 -16.11
CA ILE A 180 2.60 -19.87 -16.92
C ILE A 180 3.58 -20.83 -16.25
N ASP A 181 3.13 -22.03 -15.92
CA ASP A 181 4.00 -23.03 -15.32
C ASP A 181 4.93 -23.69 -16.34
N LYS A 182 5.79 -24.60 -15.87
CA LYS A 182 6.77 -25.30 -16.72
C LYS A 182 6.14 -26.16 -17.81
N THR A 183 4.87 -26.53 -17.65
CA THR A 183 4.11 -27.34 -18.61
C THR A 183 3.36 -26.50 -19.64
N GLY A 184 3.40 -25.17 -19.52
CA GLY A 184 2.67 -24.26 -20.40
C GLY A 184 1.24 -23.96 -19.91
N THR A 185 0.87 -24.44 -18.72
CA THR A 185 -0.47 -24.24 -18.17
C THR A 185 -0.55 -22.91 -17.44
N THR A 186 -1.62 -22.16 -17.71
CA THR A 186 -1.91 -20.92 -16.98
C THR A 186 -2.22 -21.24 -15.52
N CYS A 187 -1.51 -20.55 -14.63
CA CYS A 187 -1.68 -20.65 -13.18
C CYS A 187 -2.11 -19.29 -12.63
N TYR A 188 -3.23 -19.28 -11.91
CA TYR A 188 -3.72 -18.12 -11.17
C TYR A 188 -3.35 -18.27 -9.69
N GLU A 189 -2.45 -17.40 -9.23
CA GLU A 189 -2.05 -17.31 -7.83
C GLU A 189 -2.88 -16.26 -7.11
N ILE A 190 -3.71 -16.70 -6.16
CA ILE A 190 -4.42 -15.84 -5.21
C ILE A 190 -3.52 -15.70 -3.98
N ARG A 191 -2.77 -14.60 -3.90
CA ARG A 191 -1.81 -14.36 -2.83
C ARG A 191 -2.45 -13.57 -1.70
N LEU A 192 -2.55 -14.19 -0.54
CA LEU A 192 -3.09 -13.61 0.68
C LEU A 192 -2.05 -12.76 1.40
N ALA A 193 -2.48 -11.61 1.91
CA ALA A 193 -1.71 -10.75 2.77
C ALA A 193 -1.59 -11.36 4.17
N SER A 194 -0.36 -11.69 4.57
CA SER A 194 -0.08 -12.32 5.86
C SER A 194 1.39 -12.17 6.27
N VAL A 195 1.66 -12.23 7.58
CA VAL A 195 3.04 -12.39 8.10
C VAL A 195 3.61 -13.76 7.74
N LEU A 196 2.83 -14.81 7.95
CA LEU A 196 3.22 -16.16 7.57
C LEU A 196 3.34 -16.26 6.04
N ASN A 197 4.33 -17.02 5.59
CA ASN A 197 4.56 -17.36 4.20
C ASN A 197 3.97 -18.73 3.89
N THR A 198 3.83 -19.00 2.60
CA THR A 198 3.36 -20.28 2.07
C THR A 198 4.14 -21.48 2.61
N ASP A 199 5.47 -21.35 2.74
CA ASP A 199 6.34 -22.45 3.17
C ASP A 199 6.42 -22.65 4.70
N ASP A 200 5.68 -21.86 5.49
CA ASP A 200 5.68 -21.98 6.95
C ASP A 200 4.82 -23.20 7.40
N GLU A 201 5.22 -23.86 8.49
CA GLU A 201 4.53 -25.05 9.02
C GLU A 201 3.06 -24.77 9.37
N GLY A 202 2.15 -25.71 9.03
CA GLY A 202 0.73 -25.65 9.39
C GLY A 202 -0.16 -24.85 8.43
N LYS A 203 0.32 -24.49 7.23
CA LYS A 203 -0.50 -23.81 6.21
C LYS A 203 -1.21 -24.80 5.31
N GLU A 204 -2.53 -24.61 5.17
CA GLU A 204 -3.32 -25.31 4.16
C GLU A 204 -3.04 -24.69 2.79
N PHE A 205 -2.51 -25.51 1.89
CA PHE A 205 -2.35 -25.18 0.48
C PHE A 205 -3.63 -25.59 -0.23
N LEU A 206 -4.42 -24.63 -0.69
CA LEU A 206 -5.43 -24.94 -1.68
C LEU A 206 -4.76 -24.91 -3.05
N ILE A 207 -4.55 -26.10 -3.60
CA ILE A 207 -4.19 -26.31 -5.01
C ILE A 207 -5.41 -26.98 -5.62
N SER A 208 -6.13 -26.28 -6.49
CA SER A 208 -7.18 -26.93 -7.28
C SER A 208 -6.55 -27.51 -8.54
N GLU A 209 -6.80 -28.79 -8.79
CA GLU A 209 -6.51 -29.41 -10.08
C GLU A 209 -7.65 -29.09 -11.04
N SER A 210 -7.41 -28.06 -11.87
CA SER A 210 -8.06 -27.79 -13.15
C SER A 210 -9.58 -27.47 -13.14
N ILE A 211 -9.91 -26.19 -12.97
CA ILE A 211 -11.12 -25.64 -13.61
C ILE A 211 -10.73 -25.14 -15.00
N ASN A 212 -11.40 -25.60 -16.05
CA ASN A 212 -11.16 -25.18 -17.45
C ASN A 212 -9.70 -25.34 -17.93
N SER A 213 -8.98 -26.36 -17.46
CA SER A 213 -7.55 -26.58 -17.75
C SER A 213 -6.60 -25.51 -17.16
N HIS A 214 -7.07 -24.72 -16.19
CA HIS A 214 -6.26 -23.74 -15.47
C HIS A 214 -5.96 -24.19 -14.04
N LYS A 215 -4.74 -23.92 -13.58
CA LYS A 215 -4.34 -24.19 -12.20
C LYS A 215 -4.67 -22.99 -11.32
N PHE A 216 -5.23 -23.23 -10.14
CA PHE A 216 -5.34 -22.20 -9.11
C PHE A 216 -4.55 -22.58 -7.89
N ILE A 217 -3.82 -21.61 -7.33
CA ILE A 217 -3.07 -21.76 -6.10
C ILE A 217 -3.40 -20.62 -5.16
N ILE A 218 -3.61 -20.93 -3.88
CA ILE A 218 -3.66 -19.92 -2.81
C ILE A 218 -2.31 -19.91 -2.12
N THR A 219 -1.70 -18.74 -2.04
CA THR A 219 -0.39 -18.52 -1.41
C THR A 219 -0.51 -17.47 -0.31
N HIS A 220 0.51 -17.39 0.54
CA HIS A 220 0.58 -16.49 1.69
C HIS A 220 1.86 -15.65 1.63
N GLY A 221 1.92 -14.61 2.47
CA GLY A 221 3.12 -13.82 2.70
C GLY A 221 3.14 -12.48 1.98
N ASP A 222 2.04 -12.08 1.34
CA ASP A 222 1.99 -10.73 0.77
C ASP A 222 2.16 -9.70 1.89
N TYR A 223 3.05 -8.74 1.66
CA TYR A 223 3.38 -7.68 2.62
C TYR A 223 3.90 -8.16 3.99
N SER A 224 4.37 -9.41 4.11
CA SER A 224 4.75 -10.06 5.39
C SER A 224 5.61 -9.18 6.31
N LYS A 225 6.63 -8.52 5.77
CA LYS A 225 7.53 -7.65 6.55
C LYS A 225 6.81 -6.44 7.15
N LEU A 226 5.89 -5.83 6.41
CA LEU A 226 5.11 -4.67 6.88
C LEU A 226 4.05 -5.11 7.89
N LEU A 227 3.32 -6.19 7.60
CA LEU A 227 2.33 -6.75 8.53
C LEU A 227 2.97 -7.22 9.84
N LYS A 228 4.23 -7.66 9.83
CA LYS A 228 4.97 -7.98 11.06
C LYS A 228 5.18 -6.74 11.94
N LEU A 229 5.44 -5.58 11.34
CA LEU A 229 5.54 -4.31 12.06
C LEU A 229 4.17 -3.86 12.59
N VAL A 230 3.12 -3.99 11.78
CA VAL A 230 1.73 -3.73 12.19
C VAL A 230 1.38 -4.55 13.44
N ASN A 231 1.58 -5.87 13.38
CA ASN A 231 1.31 -6.76 14.51
C ASN A 231 2.14 -6.44 15.75
N GLY A 232 3.40 -6.04 15.58
CA GLY A 232 4.23 -5.59 16.69
C GLY A 232 3.64 -4.38 17.42
N TYR A 233 3.12 -3.39 16.69
CA TYR A 233 2.47 -2.23 17.28
C TYR A 233 1.07 -2.52 17.83
N LEU A 234 0.29 -3.40 17.18
CA LEU A 234 -0.99 -3.84 17.71
C LEU A 234 -0.83 -4.60 19.03
N LEU A 235 0.22 -5.42 19.17
CA LEU A 235 0.52 -6.10 20.42
C LEU A 235 0.82 -5.09 21.54
N LEU A 236 1.59 -4.03 21.24
CA LEU A 236 1.83 -2.94 22.19
C LEU A 236 0.55 -2.16 22.51
N ALA A 237 -0.32 -1.91 21.53
CA ALA A 237 -1.60 -1.25 21.77
C ALA A 237 -2.49 -2.07 22.72
N LYS A 238 -2.51 -3.40 22.55
CA LYS A 238 -3.30 -4.32 23.38
C LYS A 238 -3.09 -4.13 24.89
N GLU A 239 -1.85 -3.87 25.30
CA GLU A 239 -1.50 -3.63 26.72
C GLU A 239 -2.20 -2.40 27.33
N TYR A 240 -2.70 -1.49 26.49
CA TYR A 240 -3.38 -0.26 26.88
C TYR A 240 -4.86 -0.25 26.52
N ALA A 241 -5.43 -1.37 26.08
CA ALA A 241 -6.86 -1.49 25.80
C ALA A 241 -7.71 -1.14 27.04
N ALA A 242 -8.79 -0.40 26.83
CA ALA A 242 -9.71 0.07 27.85
C ALA A 242 -10.59 -1.06 28.40
N ASN A 243 -10.93 -2.05 27.57
CA ASN A 243 -11.83 -3.14 27.93
C ASN A 243 -11.53 -4.43 27.15
N GLU A 244 -12.26 -5.48 27.53
CA GLU A 244 -12.09 -6.83 27.00
C GLU A 244 -12.49 -6.99 25.52
N ASN A 245 -13.40 -6.14 25.00
CA ASN A 245 -13.72 -6.14 23.56
C ASN A 245 -12.54 -5.59 22.74
N GLU A 246 -11.90 -4.51 23.19
CA GLU A 246 -10.71 -3.96 22.54
C GLU A 246 -9.54 -4.97 22.55
N VAL A 247 -9.34 -5.69 23.65
CA VAL A 247 -8.35 -6.77 23.72
C VAL A 247 -8.66 -7.84 22.67
N GLN A 248 -9.88 -8.38 22.65
CA GLN A 248 -10.27 -9.45 21.74
C GLN A 248 -10.27 -9.01 20.27
N MET A 249 -10.70 -7.79 19.95
CA MET A 249 -10.63 -7.29 18.57
C MET A 249 -9.20 -7.22 18.08
N ILE A 250 -8.27 -6.71 18.91
CA ILE A 250 -6.86 -6.58 18.55
C ILE A 250 -6.22 -7.96 18.38
N GLU A 251 -6.51 -8.92 19.26
CA GLU A 251 -6.01 -10.29 19.13
C GLU A 251 -6.45 -10.93 17.81
N LYS A 252 -7.72 -10.72 17.42
CA LYS A 252 -8.26 -11.22 16.16
C LYS A 252 -7.72 -10.51 14.93
N TYR A 253 -7.43 -9.21 15.00
CA TYR A 253 -6.75 -8.49 13.93
C TYR A 253 -5.29 -8.95 13.79
N ILE A 254 -4.57 -9.15 14.89
CA ILE A 254 -3.23 -9.73 14.89
C ILE A 254 -3.25 -11.13 14.25
N GLU A 255 -4.21 -11.99 14.63
CA GLU A 255 -4.40 -13.32 14.04
C GLU A 255 -4.65 -13.24 12.54
N SER A 256 -5.55 -12.36 12.10
CA SER A 256 -5.84 -12.10 10.70
C SER A 256 -4.59 -11.68 9.93
N PHE A 257 -3.88 -10.65 10.38
CA PHE A 257 -2.68 -10.17 9.70
C PHE A 257 -1.52 -11.15 9.79
N HIS A 258 -1.47 -11.99 10.83
CA HIS A 258 -0.45 -13.01 10.94
C HIS A 258 -0.68 -14.14 9.94
N THR A 259 -1.93 -14.59 9.83
CA THR A 259 -2.28 -15.83 9.12
C THR A 259 -2.86 -15.63 7.72
N GLY A 260 -3.41 -14.46 7.42
CA GLY A 260 -4.23 -14.19 6.24
C GLY A 260 -5.71 -14.55 6.41
N SER A 261 -6.17 -14.86 7.63
CA SER A 261 -7.54 -15.30 7.89
C SER A 261 -8.55 -14.15 7.90
N LEU A 262 -9.39 -14.09 6.86
CA LEU A 262 -10.51 -13.15 6.82
C LEU A 262 -11.57 -13.47 7.89
N ALA A 263 -11.73 -14.74 8.27
CA ALA A 263 -12.62 -15.12 9.35
C ALA A 263 -12.19 -14.49 10.68
N ALA A 264 -10.88 -14.53 10.99
CA ALA A 264 -10.35 -13.85 12.17
C ALA A 264 -10.58 -12.34 12.09
N HIS A 265 -10.41 -11.71 10.92
CA HIS A 265 -10.73 -10.28 10.76
C HIS A 265 -12.19 -9.99 11.07
N LYS A 266 -13.12 -10.78 10.53
CA LYS A 266 -14.56 -10.63 10.78
C LYS A 266 -14.90 -10.82 12.25
N ASP A 267 -14.28 -11.77 12.93
CA ASP A 267 -14.46 -11.97 14.37
C ASP A 267 -13.93 -10.79 15.18
N GLY A 268 -12.78 -10.22 14.81
CA GLY A 268 -12.29 -8.96 15.38
C GLY A 268 -13.29 -7.82 15.20
N SER A 269 -13.84 -7.68 13.99
CA SER A 269 -14.88 -6.68 13.70
C SER A 269 -16.16 -6.90 14.51
N ARG A 270 -16.50 -8.14 14.89
CA ARG A 270 -17.64 -8.41 15.79
C ARG A 270 -17.40 -7.89 17.20
N PHE A 271 -16.17 -7.97 17.71
CA PHE A 271 -15.81 -7.39 19.00
C PHE A 271 -15.80 -5.86 18.92
N TRP A 272 -15.25 -5.30 17.86
CA TRP A 272 -15.28 -3.86 17.59
C TRP A 272 -16.71 -3.29 17.59
N VAL A 273 -17.66 -3.90 16.87
CA VAL A 273 -19.07 -3.44 16.85
C VAL A 273 -19.75 -3.52 18.23
N LYS A 274 -19.29 -4.42 19.10
CA LYS A 274 -19.81 -4.54 20.48
C LYS A 274 -19.22 -3.49 21.42
N ASP A 275 -18.10 -2.89 21.07
CA ASP A 275 -17.48 -1.83 21.85
C ASP A 275 -18.19 -0.50 21.57
N ARG A 276 -19.03 -0.07 22.51
CA ARG A 276 -19.92 1.07 22.31
C ARG A 276 -19.32 2.32 22.92
N SER A 277 -19.15 3.35 22.09
CA SER A 277 -18.67 4.68 22.50
C SER A 277 -17.29 4.66 23.18
N PRO A 278 -16.25 4.04 22.57
CA PRO A 278 -14.90 4.12 23.12
C PRO A 278 -14.39 5.57 23.10
N THR A 279 -13.52 5.92 24.05
CA THR A 279 -12.83 7.22 24.01
C THR A 279 -11.94 7.33 22.77
N ILE A 280 -11.30 6.22 22.39
CA ILE A 280 -10.43 6.10 21.22
C ILE A 280 -11.06 5.09 20.26
N GLU A 281 -11.65 5.59 19.19
CA GLU A 281 -12.16 4.77 18.07
C GLU A 281 -11.06 4.49 17.04
N SER A 282 -11.06 3.30 16.42
CA SER A 282 -10.02 2.89 15.47
C SER A 282 -10.44 1.80 14.49
#